data_AF-A0A970P9Y5-F1
#
_entry.id   AF-A0A970P9Y5-F1
#
_cell.length_a   1.000
_cell.length_b   1.000
_cell.length_c   1.000
_cell.angle_alpha   90.00
_cell.angle_beta   90.00
_cell.angle_gamma   90.00
#
_symmetry.space_group_name_H-M   'P 1'
#
loop_
_entity.id
_entity.type
_entity.pdbx_description
1 polymer ?
#
loop_
_entity_poly.entity_id
_entity_poly.type
_entity_poly.pdbx_seq_one_letter_code
_entity_poly.pdbx_strand_id
1 'polypeptide(L)' 'MLAVNPTREAQQVTLSFASIADCAVTDVLAERTLRMTGGALNDTLEALQSACYRVEVGE' A
#
# COMPACT_ATOMS: atom_id res chain seq x y z
N MET A 1 -8.25 -0.05 1.78
CA MET A 1 -7.69 1.27 2.18
C MET A 1 -7.32 2.03 0.92
N LEU A 2 -7.53 3.35 0.86
CA LEU A 2 -7.24 4.17 -0.33
C LEU A 2 -6.07 5.13 -0.04
N ALA A 3 -5.09 5.19 -0.95
CA ALA A 3 -4.05 6.21 -0.98
C ALA A 3 -4.10 7.00 -2.28
N VAL A 4 -3.81 8.29 -2.21
CA VAL A 4 -3.81 9.20 -3.36
C VAL A 4 -2.56 10.07 -3.28
N ASN A 5 -1.84 10.20 -4.40
CA ASN A 5 -0.78 11.18 -4.57
C ASN A 5 -1.33 12.38 -5.37
N PRO A 6 -1.74 13.48 -4.71
CA PRO A 6 -2.26 14.65 -5.40
C PRO A 6 -1.17 15.54 -6.02
N THR A 7 0.11 15.18 -5.89
CA THR A 7 1.22 16.00 -6.36
C THR A 7 1.60 15.68 -7.80
N ARG A 8 2.42 16.53 -8.41
CA ARG A 8 2.95 16.35 -9.78
C ARG A 8 4.26 15.56 -9.81
N GLU A 9 4.67 15.01 -8.69
CA GLU A 9 5.92 14.24 -8.54
C GLU A 9 5.59 12.88 -7.92
N ALA A 10 6.46 11.89 -8.12
CA ALA A 10 6.30 10.60 -7.45
C ALA A 10 6.46 10.78 -5.93
N GLN A 11 5.61 10.11 -5.15
CA GLN A 11 5.62 10.21 -3.70
C GLN A 11 5.63 8.82 -3.07
N GLN A 12 6.42 8.67 -2.02
CA GLN A 12 6.39 7.48 -1.19
C GLN A 12 5.19 7.54 -0.24
N VAL A 13 4.46 6.44 -0.15
CA VAL A 13 3.36 6.24 0.78
C VAL A 13 3.75 5.12 1.74
N THR A 14 3.58 5.39 3.04
CA THR A 14 3.77 4.38 4.08
C THR A 14 2.45 4.13 4.79
N LEU A 15 2.04 2.86 4.86
CA LEU A 15 0.89 2.42 5.64
C LEU A 15 1.39 1.52 6.77
N SER A 16 1.15 1.93 8.02
CA SER A 16 1.57 1.18 9.21
C SER A 16 0.39 0.45 9.83
N PHE A 17 0.58 -0.82 10.19
CA PHE A 17 -0.43 -1.68 10.77
C PHE A 17 0.02 -2.11 12.17
N ALA A 18 -0.71 -1.66 13.20
CA ALA A 18 -0.28 -1.81 14.59
C ALA A 18 -0.16 -3.26 15.08
N SER A 19 -0.91 -4.20 14.48
CA SER A 19 -1.06 -5.57 14.99
C SER A 19 -0.81 -6.67 13.96
N ILE A 20 -0.32 -6.33 12.76
CA ILE A 20 -0.13 -7.29 11.68
C ILE A 20 1.34 -7.30 11.30
N ALA A 21 2.07 -8.34 11.70
CA ALA A 21 3.51 -8.45 11.48
C ALA A 21 3.83 -8.76 10.01
N ASP A 22 3.15 -9.75 9.44
CA ASP A 22 3.32 -10.21 8.06
C ASP A 22 1.95 -10.53 7.45
N CYS A 23 1.55 -9.78 6.42
CA CYS A 23 0.37 -10.08 5.63
C CYS A 23 0.57 -9.74 4.16
N ALA A 24 -0.25 -10.36 3.31
CA ALA A 24 -0.30 -10.03 1.90
C ALA A 24 -1.14 -8.76 1.71
N VAL A 25 -0.57 -7.80 0.97
CA VAL A 25 -1.30 -6.60 0.54
C VAL A 25 -1.44 -6.67 -0.97
N THR A 26 -2.64 -6.47 -1.49
CA THR A 26 -2.90 -6.40 -2.93
C THR A 26 -3.36 -5.00 -3.28
N ASP A 27 -2.69 -4.35 -4.22
CA ASP A 27 -3.25 -3.19 -4.90
C ASP A 27 -4.26 -3.68 -5.94
N VAL A 28 -5.55 -3.46 -5.66
CA VAL A 28 -6.65 -4.01 -6.46
C VAL A 28 -6.86 -3.25 -7.76
N LEU A 29 -6.35 -2.01 -7.89
CA LEU A 29 -6.47 -1.25 -9.13
C LEU A 29 -5.38 -1.64 -10.13
N ALA A 30 -4.18 -1.91 -9.62
CA ALA A 30 -3.03 -2.32 -10.43
C ALA A 30 -2.83 -3.84 -10.52
N GLU A 31 -3.70 -4.63 -9.87
CA GLU A 31 -3.66 -6.09 -9.82
C GLU A 31 -2.28 -6.66 -9.43
N ARG A 32 -1.61 -6.02 -8.47
CA ARG A 32 -0.27 -6.42 -8.00
C ARG A 32 -0.26 -6.74 -6.51
N THR A 33 0.49 -7.78 -6.15
CA THR A 33 0.75 -8.14 -4.75
C THR A 33 2.00 -7.43 -4.24
N LEU A 34 1.86 -6.75 -3.12
CA LEU A 34 2.89 -6.06 -2.38
C LEU A 34 3.18 -6.81 -1.08
N ARG A 35 4.43 -6.74 -0.63
CA ARG A 35 4.85 -7.33 0.65
C ARG A 35 5.00 -6.24 1.69
N MET A 36 4.54 -6.52 2.90
CA MET A 36 4.87 -5.72 4.06
C MET A 36 6.23 -6.11 4.62
N THR A 37 6.88 -5.15 5.28
CA THR A 37 8.14 -5.35 6.00
C THR A 37 8.00 -4.70 7.36
N GLY A 38 8.08 -5.48 8.45
CA GLY A 38 8.06 -4.96 9.81
C GLY A 38 6.76 -4.25 10.20
N GLY A 39 5.61 -4.76 9.74
CA GLY A 39 4.30 -4.16 10.01
C GLY A 39 3.97 -2.89 9.22
N ALA A 40 4.78 -2.54 8.21
CA ALA A 40 4.52 -1.44 7.31
C ALA A 40 4.54 -1.87 5.83
N LEU A 41 3.62 -1.30 5.05
CA LEU A 41 3.70 -1.26 3.59
C LEU A 41 4.40 0.02 3.17
N ASN A 42 5.40 -0.10 2.30
CA ASN A 42 5.99 1.04 1.61
C ASN A 42 5.72 0.88 0.11
N ASP A 43 5.08 1.89 -0.48
CA ASP A 43 4.80 1.94 -1.91
C ASP A 43 5.16 3.32 -2.46
N THR A 44 5.35 3.42 -3.77
CA THR A 44 5.54 4.67 -4.49
C THR A 44 4.38 4.88 -5.44
N LEU A 45 3.68 5.99 -5.28
CA LEU A 45 2.64 6.42 -6.20
C LEU A 45 3.19 7.47 -7.15
N GLU A 46 3.03 7.26 -8.45
CA GLU A 46 3.38 8.28 -9.44
C GLU A 46 2.50 9.52 -9.29
N ALA A 47 2.90 10.59 -9.96
CA ALA A 47 2.18 11.85 -9.98
C ALA A 47 0.69 11.65 -10.30
N LEU A 48 -0.19 12.24 -9.49
CA LEU A 48 -1.64 12.25 -9.67
C LEU A 48 -2.31 10.85 -9.67
N GLN A 49 -1.64 9.81 -9.17
CA GLN A 49 -2.19 8.46 -9.09
C GLN A 49 -2.88 8.16 -7.75
N SER A 50 -3.72 7.12 -7.77
CA SER A 50 -4.30 6.51 -6.58
C SER A 50 -4.05 5.00 -6.58
N ALA A 51 -4.02 4.43 -5.39
CA ALA A 51 -3.93 2.99 -5.17
C ALA A 51 -4.97 2.56 -4.14
N CYS A 52 -5.58 1.40 -4.37
CA CYS A 52 -6.55 0.83 -3.45
C CYS A 52 -5.99 -0.50 -2.94
N TYR A 53 -5.68 -0.55 -1.65
CA TYR A 53 -5.07 -1.72 -1.04
C TYR A 53 -6.12 -2.58 -0.34
N ARG A 54 -6.15 -3.86 -0.69
CA ARG A 54 -6.78 -4.93 0.11
C ARG A 54 -5.70 -5.58 0.96
N VAL A 55 -5.96 -5.68 2.26
CA VAL A 55 -5.05 -6.31 3.22
C VAL A 55 -5.68 -7.62 3.65
N GLU A 56 -4.97 -8.73 3.44
CA GLU A 56 -5.44 -10.07 3.76
C GLU A 56 -4.75 -10.52 5.06
N VAL A 57 -5.48 -10.46 6.17
CA VAL A 57 -4.98 -10.94 7.45
C VAL A 57 -5.19 -12.46 7.48
N GLY A 58 -4.09 -13.23 7.59
CA GLY A 58 -4.17 -14.67 7.82
C GLY A 58 -4.80 -14.96 9.18
N GLU A 59 -5.50 -16.09 9.29
CA GLU A 59 -6.12 -16.58 10.53
C GLU A 59 -5.11 -16.81 11.67
#